data_AF-A0A917X6G8-F1
#
_entry.id   AF-A0A917X6G8-F1
#
_cell.length_a   1.000
_cell.length_b   1.000
_cell.length_c   1.000
_cell.angle_alpha   90.00
_cell.angle_beta   90.00
_cell.angle_gamma   90.00
#
_symmetry.space_group_name_H-M   'P 1'
#
loop_
_entity.id
_entity.type
_entity.pdbx_description
1 polymer ?
#
loop_
_entity_poly.entity_id
_entity_poly.type
_entity_poly.pdbx_seq_one_letter_code
_entity_poly.pdbx_strand_id
1 'polypeptide(L)'
;MSDVRSVSAVVASFEADDSDGVLAALSGLSDEVRAGTWEALRRRLCAVPGPEQRQGLTAQAWSERVRTRAVLALAVGPVDVVRRVGSFVFLHPPASDIDRVLTSRTPEWRQAFTEATLRAEAAETEVGLFGPIWWDIWRRLRHLELAGVLQPDSTSGDYLVLMVRGLLFSDSITGAIRADPDLAERSVWSLFEPSPGVQKALLGSERYWNPANTWRVALVRLALAGVLDRQRLAAAAAAAADDARMGRNHRSWYRRIPQLLADPRLLPQEADQGPPPPGNQLRRPT
;
A
#
# COMPACT_ATOMS: atom_id res chain seq x y z
N MET A 1 29.09 -11.74 -20.77
CA MET A 1 28.16 -11.52 -21.90
C MET A 1 26.78 -11.89 -21.40
N SER A 2 25.86 -10.94 -21.20
CA SER A 2 24.49 -11.29 -20.77
C SER A 2 23.78 -11.88 -21.98
N ASP A 3 23.25 -13.09 -21.83
CA ASP A 3 22.54 -13.80 -22.87
C ASP A 3 21.27 -13.01 -23.25
N VAL A 4 21.25 -12.41 -24.43
CA VAL A 4 20.10 -11.60 -24.89
C VAL A 4 18.97 -12.58 -25.21
N ARG A 5 18.04 -12.75 -24.26
CA ARG A 5 16.90 -13.65 -24.45
C ARG A 5 15.90 -13.05 -25.43
N SER A 6 15.42 -13.88 -26.35
CA SER A 6 14.46 -13.48 -27.39
C SER A 6 13.01 -13.56 -26.90
N VAL A 7 12.10 -12.85 -27.58
CA VAL A 7 10.65 -12.93 -27.36
C VAL A 7 10.15 -14.37 -27.41
N SER A 8 10.63 -15.15 -28.38
CA SER A 8 10.24 -16.56 -28.59
C SER A 8 10.57 -17.45 -27.40
N ALA A 9 11.70 -17.24 -26.73
CA ALA A 9 12.09 -18.03 -25.57
C ALA A 9 11.15 -17.80 -24.38
N VAL A 10 10.79 -16.53 -24.10
CA VAL A 10 9.85 -16.20 -23.01
C VAL A 10 8.46 -16.74 -23.29
N VAL A 11 7.99 -16.63 -24.53
CA VAL A 11 6.69 -17.17 -24.95
C VAL A 11 6.67 -18.69 -24.81
N ALA A 12 7.73 -19.38 -25.24
CA ALA A 12 7.82 -20.84 -25.14
C ALA A 12 7.78 -21.32 -23.67
N SER A 13 8.54 -20.70 -22.76
CA SER A 13 8.48 -21.04 -21.33
C SER A 13 7.09 -20.77 -20.74
N PHE A 14 6.44 -19.66 -21.12
CA PHE A 14 5.08 -19.37 -20.67
C PHE A 14 4.05 -20.39 -21.19
N GLU A 15 4.17 -20.81 -22.44
CA GLU A 15 3.30 -21.83 -23.05
C GLU A 15 3.53 -23.23 -22.46
N ALA A 16 4.74 -23.51 -22.00
CA ALA A 16 5.09 -24.74 -21.30
C ALA A 16 4.69 -24.76 -19.80
N ASP A 17 4.07 -23.68 -19.28
CA ASP A 17 3.80 -23.48 -17.85
C ASP A 17 5.08 -23.61 -16.98
N ASP A 18 6.25 -23.27 -17.54
CA ASP A 18 7.56 -23.29 -16.88
C ASP A 18 7.78 -21.98 -16.09
N SER A 19 7.31 -21.95 -14.84
CA SER A 19 7.40 -20.80 -13.94
C SER A 19 8.85 -20.34 -13.75
N ASP A 20 9.76 -21.26 -13.47
CA ASP A 20 11.18 -20.97 -13.27
C ASP A 20 11.85 -20.41 -14.53
N GLY A 21 11.56 -20.98 -15.71
CA GLY A 21 12.09 -20.49 -16.98
C GLY A 21 11.58 -19.09 -17.34
N VAL A 22 10.30 -18.81 -17.08
CA VAL A 22 9.73 -17.46 -17.22
C VAL A 22 10.45 -16.50 -16.29
N LEU A 23 10.49 -16.79 -14.99
CA LEU A 23 11.07 -15.90 -13.97
C LEU A 23 12.57 -15.64 -14.19
N ALA A 24 13.33 -16.67 -14.59
CA ALA A 24 14.73 -16.54 -14.96
C ALA A 24 14.94 -15.60 -16.15
N ALA A 25 13.96 -15.47 -17.05
CA ALA A 25 14.06 -14.62 -18.22
C ALA A 25 13.80 -13.13 -17.94
N LEU A 26 13.02 -12.79 -16.89
CA LEU A 26 12.42 -11.45 -16.76
C LEU A 26 13.40 -10.34 -16.40
N SER A 27 14.46 -10.63 -15.64
CA SER A 27 15.38 -9.61 -15.12
C SER A 27 16.33 -9.03 -16.17
N GLY A 28 16.46 -9.67 -17.34
CA GLY A 28 17.38 -9.26 -18.41
C GLY A 28 16.71 -8.78 -19.69
N LEU A 29 15.38 -8.59 -19.70
CA LEU A 29 14.66 -8.19 -20.92
C LEU A 29 14.92 -6.72 -21.25
N SER A 30 15.32 -6.44 -22.49
CA SER A 30 15.31 -5.08 -23.04
C SER A 30 13.88 -4.58 -23.25
N ASP A 31 13.71 -3.27 -23.37
CA ASP A 31 12.38 -2.68 -23.61
C ASP A 31 11.75 -3.17 -24.91
N GLU A 32 12.55 -3.39 -25.95
CA GLU A 32 12.10 -3.98 -27.22
C GLU A 32 11.56 -5.40 -27.02
N VAL A 33 12.28 -6.25 -26.28
CA VAL A 33 11.83 -7.61 -25.99
C VAL A 33 10.58 -7.58 -25.11
N ARG A 34 10.49 -6.69 -24.12
CA ARG A 34 9.29 -6.51 -23.29
C ARG A 34 8.08 -6.12 -24.14
N ALA A 35 8.22 -5.16 -25.04
CA ALA A 35 7.16 -4.74 -25.95
C ALA A 35 6.72 -5.87 -26.88
N GLY A 36 7.67 -6.60 -27.48
CA GLY A 36 7.39 -7.75 -28.33
C GLY A 36 6.70 -8.89 -27.58
N THR A 37 7.17 -9.23 -26.37
CA THR A 37 6.54 -10.25 -25.51
C THR A 37 5.15 -9.83 -25.07
N TRP A 38 4.94 -8.54 -24.74
CA TRP A 38 3.61 -8.01 -24.44
C TRP A 38 2.66 -8.19 -25.62
N GLU A 39 3.04 -7.78 -26.82
CA GLU A 39 2.16 -7.93 -28.00
C GLU A 39 1.84 -9.39 -28.31
N ALA A 40 2.80 -10.31 -28.12
CA ALA A 40 2.59 -11.74 -28.29
C ALA A 40 1.62 -12.32 -27.24
N LEU A 41 1.67 -11.84 -25.99
CA LEU A 41 0.95 -12.45 -24.86
C LEU A 41 -0.24 -11.66 -24.34
N ARG A 42 -0.48 -10.41 -24.78
CA ARG A 42 -1.48 -9.49 -24.20
C ARG A 42 -2.87 -10.09 -24.07
N ARG A 43 -3.35 -10.81 -25.10
CA ARG A 43 -4.68 -11.45 -25.06
C ARG A 43 -4.76 -12.48 -23.95
N ARG A 44 -3.69 -13.26 -23.79
CA ARG A 44 -3.61 -14.31 -22.77
C ARG A 44 -3.46 -13.68 -21.38
N LEU A 45 -2.58 -12.68 -21.21
CA LEU A 45 -2.34 -12.02 -19.92
C LEU A 45 -3.54 -11.21 -19.43
N CYS A 46 -4.31 -10.59 -20.33
CA CYS A 46 -5.54 -9.87 -19.99
C CYS A 46 -6.76 -10.77 -19.79
N ALA A 47 -6.71 -12.03 -20.24
CA ALA A 47 -7.82 -12.95 -20.06
C ALA A 47 -7.96 -13.32 -18.57
N VAL A 48 -9.20 -13.24 -18.07
CA VAL A 48 -9.56 -13.82 -16.76
C VAL A 48 -9.56 -15.35 -16.94
N PRO A 49 -8.72 -16.10 -16.21
CA PRO A 49 -8.72 -17.55 -16.31
C PRO A 49 -10.09 -18.12 -15.92
N GLY A 50 -10.73 -18.85 -16.83
CA GLY A 50 -12.02 -19.49 -16.57
C GLY A 50 -11.87 -20.77 -15.73
N PRO A 51 -12.99 -21.31 -15.19
CA PRO A 51 -12.99 -22.52 -14.38
C PRO A 51 -12.39 -23.74 -15.11
N GLU A 52 -12.49 -23.79 -16.43
CA GLU A 52 -11.89 -24.83 -17.27
C GLU A 52 -10.36 -24.87 -17.17
N GLN A 53 -9.70 -23.72 -17.01
CA GLN A 53 -8.23 -23.65 -16.88
C GLN A 53 -7.73 -24.16 -15.52
N ARG A 54 -8.63 -24.26 -14.53
CA ARG A 54 -8.34 -24.81 -13.20
C ARG A 54 -8.57 -26.32 -13.15
N GLN A 55 -9.28 -26.89 -14.12
CA GLN A 55 -9.65 -28.30 -14.09
C GLN A 55 -8.40 -29.19 -14.18
N GLY A 56 -8.31 -30.18 -13.28
CA GLY A 56 -7.17 -31.10 -13.23
C GLY A 56 -5.91 -30.53 -12.54
N LEU A 57 -5.92 -29.27 -12.11
CA LEU A 57 -4.82 -28.68 -11.34
C LEU A 57 -5.07 -28.78 -9.84
N THR A 58 -4.00 -28.99 -9.08
CA THR A 58 -4.03 -28.81 -7.63
C THR A 58 -4.20 -27.33 -7.28
N ALA A 59 -4.67 -27.02 -6.07
CA ALA A 59 -4.76 -25.63 -5.61
C ALA A 59 -3.39 -24.90 -5.63
N GLN A 60 -2.32 -25.64 -5.36
CA GLN A 60 -0.95 -25.13 -5.43
C GLN A 60 -0.54 -24.80 -6.87
N ALA A 61 -0.71 -25.74 -7.81
CA ALA A 61 -0.37 -25.51 -9.22
C ALA A 61 -1.18 -24.36 -9.82
N TRP A 62 -2.45 -24.23 -9.43
CA TRP A 62 -3.27 -23.09 -9.82
C TRP A 62 -2.72 -21.76 -9.29
N SER A 63 -2.35 -21.71 -8.01
CA SER A 63 -1.79 -20.52 -7.37
C SER A 63 -0.47 -20.09 -8.03
N GLU A 64 0.39 -21.06 -8.36
CA GLU A 64 1.65 -20.83 -9.05
C GLU A 64 1.44 -20.32 -10.48
N ARG A 65 0.45 -20.86 -11.20
CA ARG A 65 0.07 -20.39 -12.54
C ARG A 65 -0.43 -18.94 -12.52
N VAL A 66 -1.30 -18.60 -11.57
CA VAL A 66 -1.80 -17.23 -11.39
C VAL A 66 -0.66 -16.28 -11.03
N ARG A 67 0.23 -16.69 -10.12
CA ARG A 67 1.43 -15.91 -9.76
C ARG A 67 2.34 -15.68 -10.97
N THR A 68 2.65 -16.71 -11.74
CA THR A 68 3.52 -16.60 -12.92
C THR A 68 2.94 -15.63 -13.95
N ARG A 69 1.63 -15.71 -14.21
CA ARG A 69 0.91 -14.77 -15.08
C ARG A 69 0.99 -13.33 -14.56
N ALA A 70 0.78 -13.14 -13.25
CA ALA A 70 0.85 -11.83 -12.60
C ALA A 70 2.25 -11.22 -12.72
N VAL A 71 3.30 -11.99 -12.42
CA VAL A 71 4.69 -11.55 -12.48
C VAL A 71 5.12 -11.28 -13.92
N LEU A 72 4.71 -12.12 -14.88
CA LEU A 72 4.98 -11.87 -16.29
C LEU A 72 4.26 -10.62 -16.80
N ALA A 73 2.98 -10.44 -16.45
CA ALA A 73 2.25 -9.22 -16.77
C ALA A 73 2.97 -8.00 -16.21
N LEU A 74 3.39 -8.03 -14.93
CA LEU A 74 4.18 -6.96 -14.32
C LEU A 74 5.49 -6.70 -15.07
N ALA A 75 6.15 -7.75 -15.58
CA ALA A 75 7.43 -7.64 -16.26
C ALA A 75 7.33 -7.07 -17.67
N VAL A 76 6.27 -7.35 -18.43
CA VAL A 76 6.20 -6.94 -19.85
C VAL A 76 5.07 -5.96 -20.14
N GLY A 77 4.03 -5.92 -19.32
CA GLY A 77 2.82 -5.16 -19.57
C GLY A 77 2.95 -3.65 -19.34
N PRO A 78 2.05 -2.86 -19.97
CA PRO A 78 1.95 -1.44 -19.72
C PRO A 78 1.26 -1.15 -18.38
N VAL A 79 1.52 0.03 -17.81
CA VAL A 79 1.08 0.46 -16.47
C VAL A 79 -0.43 0.33 -16.26
N ASP A 80 -1.22 0.73 -17.27
CA ASP A 80 -2.68 0.74 -17.23
C ASP A 80 -3.31 -0.65 -17.11
N VAL A 81 -2.60 -1.67 -17.61
CA VAL A 81 -2.96 -3.08 -17.48
C VAL A 81 -2.44 -3.63 -16.15
N VAL A 82 -1.16 -3.43 -15.85
CA VAL A 82 -0.53 -4.09 -14.70
C VAL A 82 -0.99 -3.55 -13.36
N ARG A 83 -1.58 -2.35 -13.29
CA ARG A 83 -2.21 -1.84 -12.06
C ARG A 83 -3.29 -2.78 -11.50
N ARG A 84 -3.93 -3.59 -12.35
CA ARG A 84 -4.91 -4.62 -11.92
C ARG A 84 -4.27 -5.77 -11.16
N VAL A 85 -2.95 -5.90 -11.27
CA VAL A 85 -2.10 -6.84 -10.55
C VAL A 85 -1.42 -6.15 -9.36
N GLY A 86 -1.69 -4.86 -9.11
CA GLY A 86 -1.08 -4.08 -8.02
C GLY A 86 -1.33 -4.66 -6.62
N SER A 87 -2.52 -5.22 -6.39
CA SER A 87 -2.81 -5.95 -5.15
C SER A 87 -1.90 -7.17 -4.96
N PHE A 88 -1.52 -7.89 -6.02
CA PHE A 88 -0.53 -8.97 -5.92
C PHE A 88 0.85 -8.44 -5.49
N VAL A 89 1.25 -7.23 -5.91
CA VAL A 89 2.53 -6.63 -5.49
C VAL A 89 2.59 -6.41 -3.99
N PHE A 90 1.45 -6.03 -3.39
CA PHE A 90 1.37 -5.67 -1.99
C PHE A 90 1.03 -6.82 -1.04
N LEU A 91 0.36 -7.87 -1.53
CA LEU A 91 -0.10 -9.00 -0.71
C LEU A 91 0.89 -10.16 -0.64
N HIS A 92 2.01 -10.09 -1.37
CA HIS A 92 3.02 -11.14 -1.36
C HIS A 92 4.27 -10.75 -0.53
N PRO A 93 4.77 -11.66 0.33
CA PRO A 93 5.88 -11.39 1.25
C PRO A 93 7.21 -11.07 0.53
N PRO A 94 8.16 -10.42 1.25
CA PRO A 94 9.40 -9.87 0.66
C PRO A 94 10.42 -10.96 0.29
N ALA A 95 11.21 -10.67 -0.76
CA ALA A 95 12.08 -11.56 -1.55
C ALA A 95 11.42 -12.30 -2.74
N SER A 96 10.21 -11.89 -3.14
CA SER A 96 9.53 -12.47 -4.30
C SER A 96 10.06 -11.90 -5.63
N ASP A 97 9.88 -12.66 -6.72
CA ASP A 97 10.25 -12.25 -8.09
C ASP A 97 9.69 -10.89 -8.52
N ILE A 98 8.68 -10.40 -7.81
CA ILE A 98 8.11 -9.06 -7.95
C ILE A 98 9.19 -7.98 -7.75
N ASP A 99 10.04 -8.09 -6.73
CA ASP A 99 11.09 -7.10 -6.45
C ASP A 99 12.11 -7.05 -7.58
N ARG A 100 12.51 -8.24 -8.06
CA ARG A 100 13.41 -8.40 -9.20
C ARG A 100 12.80 -7.82 -10.48
N VAL A 101 11.53 -8.13 -10.73
CA VAL A 101 10.82 -7.64 -11.91
C VAL A 101 10.69 -6.13 -11.87
N LEU A 102 10.20 -5.57 -10.76
CA LEU A 102 10.07 -4.13 -10.58
C LEU A 102 11.42 -3.44 -10.78
N THR A 103 12.48 -3.91 -10.13
CA THR A 103 13.84 -3.33 -10.25
C THR A 103 14.39 -3.40 -11.68
N SER A 104 13.97 -4.40 -12.48
CA SER A 104 14.37 -4.52 -13.88
C SER A 104 13.66 -3.56 -14.84
N ARG A 105 12.62 -2.85 -14.37
CA ARG A 105 11.88 -1.86 -15.17
C ARG A 105 12.58 -0.50 -15.13
N THR A 106 12.36 0.31 -16.16
CA THR A 106 12.87 1.68 -16.23
C THR A 106 12.33 2.56 -15.09
N PRO A 107 13.08 3.56 -14.62
CA PRO A 107 12.61 4.49 -13.59
C PRO A 107 11.26 5.14 -13.90
N GLU A 108 11.06 5.58 -15.15
CA GLU A 108 9.83 6.24 -15.59
C GLU A 108 8.62 5.30 -15.49
N TRP A 109 8.82 4.04 -15.88
CA TRP A 109 7.76 3.03 -15.76
C TRP A 109 7.44 2.74 -14.29
N ARG A 110 8.46 2.62 -13.43
CA ARG A 110 8.27 2.37 -11.99
C ARG A 110 7.52 3.52 -11.32
N GLN A 111 7.83 4.76 -11.69
CA GLN A 111 7.12 5.94 -11.18
C GLN A 111 5.64 5.91 -11.59
N ALA A 112 5.37 5.74 -12.88
CA ALA A 112 3.99 5.67 -13.39
C ALA A 112 3.21 4.49 -12.77
N PHE A 113 3.85 3.33 -12.60
CA PHE A 113 3.28 2.18 -11.91
C PHE A 113 2.96 2.49 -10.45
N THR A 114 3.89 3.13 -9.72
CA THR A 114 3.71 3.53 -8.32
C THR A 114 2.51 4.44 -8.18
N GLU A 115 2.43 5.52 -8.97
CA GLU A 115 1.33 6.49 -8.93
C GLU A 115 -0.02 5.84 -9.27
N ALA A 116 -0.08 5.04 -10.34
CA ALA A 116 -1.30 4.38 -10.75
C ALA A 116 -1.81 3.38 -9.70
N THR A 117 -0.89 2.68 -9.06
CA THR A 117 -1.17 1.69 -8.03
C THR A 117 -1.63 2.36 -6.74
N LEU A 118 -0.91 3.38 -6.25
CA LEU A 118 -1.33 4.17 -5.08
C LEU A 118 -2.73 4.76 -5.28
N ARG A 119 -3.00 5.34 -6.45
CA ARG A 119 -4.31 5.91 -6.77
C ARG A 119 -5.42 4.85 -6.74
N ALA A 120 -5.15 3.66 -7.27
CA ALA A 120 -6.13 2.57 -7.28
C ALA A 120 -6.46 2.10 -5.84
N GLU A 121 -5.44 1.85 -5.03
CA GLU A 121 -5.62 1.41 -3.64
C GLU A 121 -6.22 2.50 -2.75
N ALA A 122 -5.84 3.76 -2.95
CA ALA A 122 -6.37 4.90 -2.19
C ALA A 122 -7.87 5.13 -2.48
N ALA A 123 -8.29 4.89 -3.73
CA ALA A 123 -9.68 5.01 -4.16
C ALA A 123 -10.60 3.94 -3.57
N GLU A 124 -10.06 2.83 -3.05
CA GLU A 124 -10.86 1.77 -2.44
C GLU A 124 -11.70 2.32 -1.28
N THR A 125 -12.99 2.01 -1.28
CA THR A 125 -13.96 2.56 -0.33
C THR A 125 -14.30 1.60 0.80
N GLU A 126 -14.03 0.30 0.62
CA GLU A 126 -14.40 -0.77 1.53
C GLU A 126 -13.35 -1.00 2.64
N VAL A 127 -12.87 0.07 3.27
CA VAL A 127 -11.76 0.02 4.24
C VAL A 127 -12.00 -1.00 5.37
N GLY A 128 -13.24 -1.10 5.87
CA GLY A 128 -13.61 -2.03 6.93
C GLY A 128 -13.68 -3.50 6.50
N LEU A 129 -13.82 -3.80 5.20
CA LEU A 129 -13.86 -5.18 4.68
C LEU A 129 -12.46 -5.75 4.45
N PHE A 130 -11.50 -4.89 4.11
CA PHE A 130 -10.11 -5.29 3.90
C PHE A 130 -9.33 -5.45 5.21
N GLY A 131 -9.79 -4.88 6.33
CA GLY A 131 -9.29 -5.22 7.67
C GLY A 131 -7.75 -5.21 7.79
N PRO A 132 -7.13 -6.25 8.39
CA PRO A 132 -5.67 -6.34 8.56
C PRO A 132 -4.85 -6.24 7.27
N ILE A 133 -5.45 -6.48 6.10
CA ILE A 133 -4.74 -6.46 4.82
C ILE A 133 -4.13 -5.08 4.55
N TRP A 134 -4.74 -3.99 5.03
CA TRP A 134 -4.17 -2.65 4.88
C TRP A 134 -2.78 -2.53 5.49
N TRP A 135 -2.53 -3.21 6.62
CA TRP A 135 -1.21 -3.24 7.25
C TRP A 135 -0.20 -3.99 6.37
N ASP A 136 -0.58 -5.13 5.79
CA ASP A 136 0.29 -5.86 4.88
C ASP A 136 0.62 -5.02 3.63
N ILE A 137 -0.37 -4.34 3.06
CA ILE A 137 -0.19 -3.44 1.92
C ILE A 137 0.80 -2.33 2.26
N TRP A 138 0.60 -1.65 3.39
CA TRP A 138 1.47 -0.57 3.81
C TRP A 138 2.89 -1.04 4.11
N ARG A 139 3.05 -2.14 4.86
CA ARG A 139 4.36 -2.71 5.16
C ARG A 139 5.11 -3.06 3.88
N ARG A 140 4.41 -3.59 2.89
CA ARG A 140 5.00 -3.93 1.59
C ARG A 140 5.36 -2.68 0.78
N LEU A 141 4.50 -1.67 0.73
CA LEU A 141 4.82 -0.37 0.12
C LEU A 141 6.07 0.25 0.75
N ARG A 142 6.14 0.33 2.09
CA ARG A 142 7.32 0.87 2.79
C ARG A 142 8.57 0.05 2.55
N HIS A 143 8.47 -1.28 2.54
CA HIS A 143 9.60 -2.13 2.17
C HIS A 143 10.14 -1.82 0.76
N LEU A 144 9.24 -1.69 -0.22
CA LEU A 144 9.60 -1.38 -1.61
C LEU A 144 10.21 0.02 -1.74
N GLU A 145 9.71 1.00 -0.98
CA GLU A 145 10.25 2.34 -0.93
C GLU A 145 11.64 2.38 -0.30
N LEU A 146 11.81 1.78 0.89
CA LEU A 146 13.10 1.73 1.60
C LEU A 146 14.15 0.95 0.82
N ALA A 147 13.74 -0.03 0.01
CA ALA A 147 14.61 -0.77 -0.91
C ALA A 147 14.91 0.01 -2.23
N GLY A 148 14.32 1.19 -2.43
CA GLY A 148 14.48 1.98 -3.67
C GLY A 148 13.84 1.34 -4.91
N VAL A 149 12.98 0.35 -4.71
CA VAL A 149 12.26 -0.35 -5.80
C VAL A 149 11.16 0.55 -6.33
N LEU A 150 10.38 1.18 -5.44
CA LEU A 150 9.41 2.21 -5.77
C LEU A 150 9.85 3.54 -5.14
N GLN A 151 9.41 4.66 -5.71
CA GLN A 151 9.73 6.01 -5.22
C GLN A 151 8.45 6.83 -5.08
N PRO A 152 7.53 6.44 -4.18
CA PRO A 152 6.31 7.20 -3.97
C PRO A 152 6.62 8.61 -3.48
N ASP A 153 5.83 9.59 -3.92
CA ASP A 153 5.81 10.89 -3.28
C ASP A 153 5.17 10.76 -1.90
N SER A 154 6.01 10.83 -0.87
CA SER A 154 5.63 10.68 0.54
C SER A 154 4.70 11.78 1.07
N THR A 155 4.47 12.84 0.29
CA THR A 155 3.54 13.94 0.57
C THR A 155 2.24 13.86 -0.24
N SER A 156 2.18 12.96 -1.23
CA SER A 156 0.99 12.80 -2.07
C SER A 156 -0.21 12.30 -1.28
N GLY A 157 -1.41 12.77 -1.63
CA GLY A 157 -2.65 12.37 -0.97
C GLY A 157 -2.88 10.86 -1.01
N ASP A 158 -2.59 10.20 -2.12
CA ASP A 158 -2.78 8.75 -2.29
C ASP A 158 -1.84 7.96 -1.37
N TYR A 159 -0.56 8.34 -1.28
CA TYR A 159 0.39 7.72 -0.36
C TYR A 159 -0.06 7.87 1.11
N LEU A 160 -0.47 9.08 1.48
CA LEU A 160 -0.94 9.37 2.84
C LEU A 160 -2.22 8.60 3.18
N VAL A 161 -3.12 8.35 2.22
CA VAL A 161 -4.29 7.48 2.43
C VAL A 161 -3.86 6.06 2.78
N LEU A 162 -2.91 5.48 2.04
CA LEU A 162 -2.40 4.14 2.34
C LEU A 162 -1.68 4.12 3.70
N MET A 163 -0.90 5.15 4.04
CA MET A 163 -0.30 5.29 5.37
C MET A 163 -1.35 5.29 6.48
N VAL A 164 -2.37 6.14 6.33
CA VAL A 164 -3.44 6.30 7.33
C VAL A 164 -4.17 4.98 7.56
N ARG A 165 -4.54 4.28 6.49
CA ARG A 165 -5.21 2.98 6.58
C ARG A 165 -4.26 1.93 7.16
N GLY A 166 -3.07 1.77 6.59
CA GLY A 166 -2.14 0.72 6.98
C GLY A 166 -1.70 0.78 8.44
N LEU A 167 -1.32 1.97 8.92
CA LEU A 167 -0.90 2.11 10.31
C LEU A 167 -2.04 1.97 11.31
N LEU A 168 -3.28 2.31 10.93
CA LEU A 168 -4.42 2.05 11.80
C LEU A 168 -4.57 0.56 12.09
N PHE A 169 -4.34 -0.28 11.08
CA PHE A 169 -4.41 -1.74 11.21
C PHE A 169 -3.10 -2.38 11.72
N SER A 170 -2.09 -1.58 12.06
CA SER A 170 -0.90 -2.06 12.78
C SER A 170 -1.20 -2.27 14.26
N ASP A 171 -0.32 -3.01 14.95
CA ASP A 171 -0.42 -3.22 16.39
C ASP A 171 -0.42 -1.90 17.18
N SER A 172 0.33 -0.90 16.69
CA SER A 172 0.43 0.41 17.30
C SER A 172 0.89 1.46 16.29
N ILE A 173 0.07 2.48 16.03
CA ILE A 173 0.46 3.62 15.16
C ILE A 173 1.71 4.30 15.74
N THR A 174 1.79 4.47 17.06
CA THR A 174 2.94 5.10 17.72
C THR A 174 4.19 4.24 17.61
N GLY A 175 4.06 2.92 17.76
CA GLY A 175 5.14 1.95 17.58
C GLY A 175 5.68 1.96 16.15
N ALA A 176 4.78 1.94 15.16
CA ALA A 176 5.15 1.95 13.74
C ALA A 176 5.87 3.26 13.35
N ILE A 177 5.40 4.42 13.81
CA ILE A 177 6.06 5.71 13.52
C ILE A 177 7.42 5.81 14.23
N ARG A 178 7.57 5.28 15.45
CA ARG A 178 8.87 5.24 16.14
C ARG A 178 9.88 4.34 15.43
N ALA A 179 9.41 3.26 14.80
CA ALA A 179 10.25 2.34 14.05
C ALA A 179 10.69 2.90 12.68
N ASP A 180 10.05 3.96 12.19
CA ASP A 180 10.31 4.58 10.89
C ASP A 180 10.38 6.13 11.03
N PRO A 181 11.55 6.67 11.45
CA PRO A 181 11.72 8.10 11.73
C PRO A 181 11.35 9.01 10.55
N ASP A 182 11.54 8.56 9.31
CA ASP A 182 11.20 9.32 8.10
C ASP A 182 9.71 9.69 8.05
N LEU A 183 8.84 8.84 8.60
CA LEU A 183 7.40 9.13 8.69
C LEU A 183 7.15 10.29 9.66
N ALA A 184 7.84 10.31 10.81
CA ALA A 184 7.70 11.35 11.82
C ALA A 184 8.26 12.69 11.33
N GLU A 185 9.34 12.68 10.56
CA GLU A 185 9.99 13.88 10.06
C GLU A 185 9.27 14.52 8.87
N ARG A 186 8.67 13.70 7.99
CA ARG A 186 8.09 14.15 6.73
C ARG A 186 6.60 13.87 6.61
N SER A 187 6.22 12.61 6.41
CA SER A 187 4.87 12.22 5.95
C SER A 187 3.75 12.59 6.92
N VAL A 188 4.00 12.52 8.23
CA VAL A 188 3.00 12.88 9.26
C VAL A 188 2.54 14.33 9.14
N TRP A 189 3.44 15.24 8.75
CA TRP A 189 3.11 16.67 8.67
C TRP A 189 2.18 16.99 7.50
N SER A 190 2.25 16.23 6.41
CA SER A 190 1.35 16.38 5.26
C SER A 190 -0.09 15.94 5.58
N LEU A 191 -0.33 15.25 6.70
CA LEU A 191 -1.70 14.97 7.17
C LEU A 191 -2.47 16.23 7.53
N PHE A 192 -1.79 17.35 7.83
CA PHE A 192 -2.43 18.63 8.17
C PHE A 192 -2.77 19.49 6.94
N GLU A 193 -2.44 19.02 5.73
CA GLU A 193 -2.72 19.71 4.49
C GLU A 193 -4.09 19.30 3.89
N PRO A 194 -4.79 20.18 3.16
CA PRO A 194 -6.10 19.86 2.60
C PRO A 194 -6.01 18.80 1.49
N SER A 195 -6.30 17.55 1.86
CA SER A 195 -6.48 16.45 0.92
C SER A 195 -7.79 15.71 1.21
N PRO A 196 -8.80 15.75 0.30
CA PRO A 196 -10.10 15.09 0.54
C PRO A 196 -10.00 13.59 0.83
N GLY A 197 -9.06 12.89 0.17
CA GLY A 197 -8.82 11.47 0.38
C GLY A 197 -8.29 11.18 1.79
N VAL A 198 -7.26 11.91 2.21
CA VAL A 198 -6.64 11.79 3.54
C VAL A 198 -7.65 12.13 4.64
N GLN A 199 -8.38 13.23 4.45
CA GLN A 199 -9.49 13.63 5.29
C GLN A 199 -10.46 12.46 5.49
N LYS A 200 -11.02 11.92 4.40
CA LYS A 200 -11.95 10.78 4.45
C LYS A 200 -11.33 9.56 5.16
N ALA A 201 -10.06 9.27 4.91
CA ALA A 201 -9.35 8.16 5.56
C ALA A 201 -9.21 8.38 7.08
N LEU A 202 -8.84 9.57 7.55
CA LEU A 202 -8.71 9.86 8.98
C LEU A 202 -10.05 9.69 9.73
N LEU A 203 -11.13 10.32 9.24
CA LEU A 203 -12.43 10.22 9.93
C LEU A 203 -13.10 8.86 9.75
N GLY A 204 -13.02 8.28 8.56
CA GLY A 204 -13.73 7.05 8.20
C GLY A 204 -13.26 5.85 9.02
N SER A 205 -12.03 5.91 9.53
CA SER A 205 -11.34 4.78 10.13
C SER A 205 -11.32 4.84 11.67
N GLU A 206 -11.39 6.02 12.28
CA GLU A 206 -11.46 6.16 13.74
C GLU A 206 -12.74 5.57 14.36
N ARG A 207 -13.86 5.57 13.63
CA ARG A 207 -15.17 5.10 14.15
C ARG A 207 -15.25 3.58 14.35
N TYR A 208 -14.33 2.82 13.79
CA TYR A 208 -14.35 1.35 13.80
C TYR A 208 -13.26 0.73 14.66
N TRP A 209 -12.43 1.55 15.30
CA TRP A 209 -11.20 1.08 15.91
C TRP A 209 -11.12 1.34 17.40
N ASN A 210 -10.14 0.69 18.03
CA ASN A 210 -9.82 0.90 19.43
C ASN A 210 -9.59 2.41 19.69
N PRO A 211 -10.37 3.05 20.57
CA PRO A 211 -10.22 4.48 20.88
C PRO A 211 -8.80 4.86 21.30
N ALA A 212 -8.05 3.92 21.88
CA ALA A 212 -6.67 4.09 22.30
C ALA A 212 -5.64 4.03 21.16
N ASN A 213 -6.01 3.57 19.96
CA ASN A 213 -5.12 3.45 18.80
C ASN A 213 -5.68 4.21 17.58
N THR A 214 -6.15 5.44 17.81
CA THR A 214 -6.59 6.34 16.73
C THR A 214 -5.45 7.26 16.31
N TRP A 215 -5.48 7.75 15.07
CA TRP A 215 -4.47 8.69 14.57
C TRP A 215 -4.35 9.94 15.44
N ARG A 216 -5.48 10.50 15.89
CA ARG A 216 -5.46 11.65 16.79
C ARG A 216 -4.74 11.37 18.10
N VAL A 217 -5.04 10.22 18.73
CA VAL A 217 -4.39 9.82 19.99
C VAL A 217 -2.91 9.53 19.77
N ALA A 218 -2.57 8.86 18.67
CA ALA A 218 -1.19 8.52 18.32
C ALA A 218 -0.32 9.76 18.13
N LEU A 219 -0.80 10.77 17.38
CA LEU A 219 -0.07 12.03 17.18
C LEU A 219 0.21 12.75 18.50
N VAL A 220 -0.78 12.83 19.39
CA VAL A 220 -0.61 13.44 20.72
C VAL A 220 0.40 12.66 21.56
N ARG A 221 0.32 11.32 21.59
CA ARG A 221 1.27 10.48 22.33
C ARG A 221 2.69 10.57 21.79
N LEU A 222 2.86 10.65 20.46
CA LEU A 222 4.17 10.85 19.84
C LEU A 222 4.77 12.20 20.24
N ALA A 223 3.96 13.26 20.30
CA ALA A 223 4.43 14.56 20.79
C ALA A 223 4.77 14.57 22.28
N LEU A 224 3.96 13.92 23.12
CA LEU A 224 4.26 13.79 24.55
C LEU A 224 5.52 12.96 24.81
N ALA A 225 5.84 12.02 23.93
CA ALA A 225 7.06 11.22 23.97
C ALA A 225 8.28 11.89 23.31
N GLY A 226 8.14 13.13 22.81
CA GLY A 226 9.22 13.87 22.16
C GLY A 226 9.61 13.38 20.76
N VAL A 227 8.81 12.48 20.16
CA VAL A 227 9.05 11.99 18.79
C VAL A 227 8.59 13.03 17.76
N LEU A 228 7.47 13.71 18.04
CA LEU A 228 7.02 14.86 17.25
C LEU A 228 7.22 16.14 18.06
N ASP A 229 7.58 17.24 17.40
CA ASP A 229 7.64 18.53 18.08
C ASP A 229 6.23 18.97 18.52
N ARG A 230 6.08 19.20 19.83
CA ARG A 230 4.78 19.51 20.46
C ARG A 230 4.21 20.84 19.98
N GLN A 231 5.05 21.86 19.82
CA GLN A 231 4.61 23.20 19.42
C GLN A 231 4.17 23.20 17.96
N ARG A 232 4.97 22.57 17.08
CA ARG A 232 4.68 22.37 15.66
C ARG A 232 3.39 21.56 15.47
N LEU A 233 3.19 20.50 16.26
CA LEU A 233 1.94 19.73 16.23
C LEU A 233 0.71 20.59 16.60
N ALA A 234 0.81 21.37 17.67
CA ALA A 234 -0.28 22.26 18.08
C ALA A 234 -0.56 23.34 17.02
N ALA A 235 0.48 23.95 16.46
CA ALA A 235 0.37 24.97 15.42
C ALA A 235 -0.22 24.42 14.11
N ALA A 236 0.26 23.26 13.65
CA ALA A 236 -0.25 22.60 12.44
C ALA A 236 -1.73 22.20 12.61
N ALA A 237 -2.10 21.68 13.79
CA ALA A 237 -3.49 21.35 14.09
C ALA A 237 -4.39 22.59 14.13
N ALA A 238 -3.92 23.71 14.70
CA ALA A 238 -4.66 24.97 14.70
C ALA A 238 -4.85 25.50 13.28
N ALA A 239 -3.79 25.52 12.46
CA ALA A 239 -3.87 25.96 11.07
C ALA A 239 -4.86 25.10 10.26
N ALA A 240 -4.79 23.77 10.37
CA ALA A 240 -5.72 22.85 9.73
C ALA A 240 -7.17 23.02 10.23
N ALA A 241 -7.36 23.37 11.50
CA ALA A 241 -8.67 23.64 12.08
C ALA A 241 -9.32 24.94 11.57
N ASP A 242 -8.52 25.88 11.08
CA ASP A 242 -8.97 27.17 10.56
C ASP A 242 -9.02 27.23 9.03
N ASP A 243 -8.41 26.26 8.34
CA ASP A 243 -8.43 26.17 6.87
C ASP A 243 -9.85 25.86 6.33
N ALA A 244 -10.42 26.79 5.58
CA ALA A 244 -11.76 26.66 4.99
C ALA A 244 -11.89 25.49 4.00
N ARG A 245 -10.77 25.02 3.40
CA ARG A 245 -10.72 23.87 2.48
C ARG A 245 -10.89 22.53 3.21
N MET A 246 -10.67 22.49 4.52
CA MET A 246 -10.93 21.32 5.35
C MET A 246 -12.44 21.19 5.61
N GLY A 247 -13.01 19.99 5.51
CA GLY A 247 -14.42 19.77 5.86
C GLY A 247 -14.72 20.07 7.33
N ARG A 248 -15.98 20.45 7.66
CA ARG A 248 -16.39 20.83 9.03
C ARG A 248 -15.99 19.80 10.09
N ASN A 249 -16.19 18.52 9.80
CA ASN A 249 -15.85 17.43 10.72
C ASN A 249 -14.33 17.28 10.89
N HIS A 250 -13.54 17.51 9.84
CA HIS A 250 -12.07 17.48 9.92
C HIS A 250 -11.54 18.66 10.74
N ARG A 251 -12.08 19.87 10.55
CA ARG A 251 -11.71 21.00 11.39
C ARG A 251 -11.99 20.72 12.87
N SER A 252 -13.14 20.12 13.19
CA SER A 252 -13.46 19.67 14.55
C SER A 252 -12.46 18.62 15.07
N TRP A 253 -12.07 17.68 14.20
CA TRP A 253 -11.06 16.66 14.50
C TRP A 253 -9.71 17.28 14.90
N TYR A 254 -9.20 18.23 14.11
CA TYR A 254 -7.93 18.90 14.38
C TYR A 254 -7.98 19.78 15.65
N ARG A 255 -9.10 20.47 15.94
CA ARG A 255 -9.27 21.28 17.16
C ARG A 255 -9.08 20.48 18.45
N ARG A 256 -9.29 19.17 18.40
CA ARG A 256 -9.13 18.32 19.57
C ARG A 256 -7.66 18.05 19.92
N ILE A 257 -6.73 18.14 18.96
CA ILE A 257 -5.31 17.88 19.21
C ILE A 257 -4.70 18.86 20.22
N PRO A 258 -4.81 20.20 20.07
CA PRO A 258 -4.31 21.13 21.08
C PRO A 258 -4.94 20.93 22.46
N GLN A 259 -6.23 20.58 22.53
CA GLN A 259 -6.92 20.29 23.79
C GLN A 259 -6.34 19.07 24.50
N LEU A 260 -6.09 17.99 23.76
CA LEU A 260 -5.47 16.77 24.29
C LEU A 260 -4.00 16.97 24.68
N LEU A 261 -3.28 17.84 23.97
CA LEU A 261 -1.92 18.23 24.36
C LEU A 261 -1.94 19.06 25.65
N ALA A 262 -2.96 19.89 25.89
CA ALA A 262 -3.07 20.70 27.10
C ALA A 262 -3.48 19.87 28.34
N ASP A 263 -4.35 18.87 28.17
CA ASP A 263 -4.74 17.94 29.23
C ASP A 263 -4.59 16.47 28.79
N PRO A 264 -3.37 15.89 28.90
CA PRO A 264 -3.11 14.50 28.52
C PRO A 264 -3.94 13.45 29.27
N ARG A 265 -4.56 13.80 30.41
CA ARG A 265 -5.43 12.88 31.17
C ARG A 265 -6.74 12.56 30.41
N LEU A 266 -7.06 13.35 29.40
CA LEU A 266 -8.19 13.12 28.49
C LEU A 266 -7.89 12.05 27.42
N LEU A 267 -6.65 11.59 27.31
CA LEU A 267 -6.31 10.49 26.41
C LEU A 267 -6.92 9.19 26.93
N PRO A 268 -7.49 8.34 26.05
CA PRO A 268 -7.87 7.00 26.43
C PRO A 268 -6.65 6.25 26.99
N GLN A 269 -6.87 5.38 27.99
CA GLN A 269 -5.83 4.48 28.47
C GLN A 269 -5.31 3.63 27.31
N GLU A 270 -4.01 3.32 27.30
CA GLU A 270 -3.48 2.31 26.39
C GLU A 270 -4.19 1.00 26.70
N ALA A 271 -4.78 0.38 25.68
CA ALA A 271 -5.26 -0.97 25.85
C ALA A 271 -4.04 -1.86 26.14
N ASP A 272 -4.16 -2.75 27.12
CA ASP A 272 -3.23 -3.86 27.27
C ASP A 272 -3.07 -4.52 25.91
N GLN A 273 -1.84 -4.83 25.51
CA GLN A 273 -1.51 -5.36 24.19
C GLN A 273 -2.54 -6.43 23.79
N GLY A 274 -3.33 -6.12 22.78
CA GLY A 274 -4.40 -6.97 22.30
C GLY A 274 -4.45 -6.83 20.79
N PRO A 275 -4.74 -7.92 20.07
CA PRO A 275 -4.89 -7.83 18.63
C PRO A 275 -5.92 -6.75 18.30
N PRO A 276 -5.78 -6.09 17.15
CA PRO A 276 -6.81 -5.19 16.66
C PRO A 276 -8.21 -5.80 16.86
N PRO A 277 -9.20 -5.04 17.38
CA PRO A 277 -10.56 -5.56 17.46
C PRO A 277 -10.92 -6.06 16.06
N PRO A 278 -11.52 -7.26 15.90
CA PRO A 278 -11.80 -7.84 14.60
C PRO A 278 -12.69 -6.86 13.83
N GLY A 279 -12.06 -6.03 12.98
CA GLY A 279 -12.71 -4.92 12.33
C GLY A 279 -13.85 -5.47 11.50
N ASN A 280 -15.10 -5.12 11.85
CA ASN A 280 -16.33 -5.60 11.22
C ASN A 280 -16.18 -6.96 10.52
N GLN A 281 -15.65 -7.98 11.22
CA GLN A 281 -16.02 -9.33 10.87
C GLN A 281 -17.50 -9.37 11.19
N LEU A 282 -18.32 -9.13 10.15
CA LEU A 282 -19.74 -9.37 10.15
C LEU A 282 -19.93 -10.65 10.95
N ARG A 283 -20.44 -10.54 12.19
CA ARG A 283 -20.93 -11.70 12.90
C ARG A 283 -21.93 -12.30 11.94
N ARG A 284 -21.58 -13.39 11.27
CA ARG A 284 -22.60 -14.20 10.60
C ARG A 284 -23.57 -14.56 11.72
N PRO A 285 -24.85 -14.17 11.62
CA PRO A 285 -25.83 -14.69 12.58
C PRO A 285 -25.77 -16.21 12.46
N THR A 286 -25.43 -16.85 13.58
CA THR A 286 -25.66 -18.27 13.82
C THR A 286 -27.14 -18.58 13.78
#